data_AF-A0A2G6LA18-F1
#
_entry.id   AF-A0A2G6LA18-F1
#
_cell.length_a   1.000
_cell.length_b   1.000
_cell.length_c   1.000
_cell.angle_alpha   90.00
_cell.angle_beta   90.00
_cell.angle_gamma   90.00
#
_symmetry.space_group_name_H-M   'P 1'
#
loop_
_entity.id
_entity.type
_entity.pdbx_description
1 polymer ?
#
loop_
_entity_poly.entity_id
_entity_poly.type
_entity_poly.pdbx_seq_one_letter_code
_entity_poly.pdbx_strand_id
1 'polypeptide(L)'
;VKYVPIETKTRIGKSKIKLLQDGSRFFLIITKVATLFSPLRIFLPVSFFFFLIGIFYYIFTYFTEGRFTNMGGLLFSVSVLVFLIGLVSEQITQMRYDRVE
;
A
#
# COMPACT_ATOMS: atom_id res chain seq x y z
N VAL A 1 17.48 -13.06 -29.47
CA VAL A 1 16.35 -12.12 -29.74
C VAL A 1 16.95 -10.74 -29.98
N LYS A 2 16.64 -10.07 -31.11
CA LYS A 2 17.23 -8.77 -31.47
C LYS A 2 16.12 -7.73 -31.57
N TYR A 3 16.14 -6.73 -30.69
CA TYR A 3 15.21 -5.60 -30.76
C TYR A 3 15.71 -4.63 -31.83
N VAL A 4 14.84 -4.30 -32.78
CA VAL A 4 15.13 -3.36 -33.86
C VAL A 4 14.26 -2.12 -33.65
N PRO A 5 14.83 -0.91 -33.67
CA PRO A 5 14.06 0.32 -33.48
C PRO A 5 13.07 0.53 -34.62
N ILE A 6 11.88 1.03 -34.27
CA ILE A 6 10.82 1.37 -35.22
C ILE A 6 10.64 2.89 -35.16
N GLU A 7 10.81 3.56 -36.30
CA GLU A 7 10.50 4.99 -36.41
C GLU A 7 9.01 5.18 -36.71
N THR A 8 8.31 5.86 -35.80
CA THR A 8 6.88 6.18 -35.96
C THR A 8 6.67 7.69 -36.01
N LYS A 9 5.73 8.14 -36.85
CA LYS A 9 5.35 9.56 -36.93
C LYS A 9 4.75 10.05 -35.61
N THR A 10 4.92 11.33 -35.32
CA THR A 10 4.31 12.00 -34.16
C THR A 10 2.80 11.91 -34.21
N ARG A 11 2.19 11.54 -33.08
CA ARG A 11 0.73 11.39 -32.96
C ARG A 11 0.06 12.76 -32.99
N ILE A 12 -0.94 12.91 -33.86
CA ILE A 12 -1.79 14.11 -33.92
C ILE A 12 -3.00 13.90 -33.00
N GLY A 13 -3.18 14.75 -31.98
CA GLY A 13 -4.34 14.74 -31.08
C GLY A 13 -3.99 14.78 -29.58
N LYS A 14 -5.02 14.89 -28.72
CA LYS A 14 -4.89 14.87 -27.26
C LYS A 14 -5.02 13.44 -26.71
N SER A 15 -4.28 13.14 -25.64
CA SER A 15 -4.40 11.85 -24.95
C SER A 15 -5.83 11.65 -24.45
N LYS A 16 -6.39 10.47 -24.74
CA LYS A 16 -7.68 10.05 -24.16
C LYS A 16 -7.54 9.63 -22.69
N ILE A 17 -6.32 9.41 -22.21
CA ILE A 17 -6.04 8.99 -20.84
C ILE A 17 -6.19 10.19 -19.92
N LYS A 18 -7.16 10.11 -19.01
CA LYS A 18 -7.39 11.11 -17.96
C LYS A 18 -6.76 10.60 -16.67
N LEU A 19 -5.54 11.05 -16.37
CA LEU A 19 -4.73 10.55 -15.24
C LEU A 19 -5.50 10.42 -13.91
N LEU A 20 -6.34 11.39 -13.54
CA LEU A 20 -7.11 11.34 -12.29
C LEU A 20 -8.30 10.37 -12.35
N GLN A 21 -9.11 10.45 -13.41
CA GLN A 21 -10.31 9.61 -13.56
C GLN A 21 -9.95 8.15 -13.82
N ASP A 22 -8.98 7.91 -14.70
CA ASP A 22 -8.52 6.56 -15.06
C ASP A 22 -7.56 6.00 -14.01
N GLY A 23 -6.75 6.86 -13.38
CA GLY A 23 -5.80 6.46 -12.34
C GLY A 23 -6.48 5.92 -11.09
N SER A 24 -7.61 6.51 -10.65
CA SER A 24 -8.37 5.98 -9.52
C SER A 24 -8.93 4.57 -9.79
N ARG A 25 -9.46 4.33 -11.00
CA ARG A 25 -9.90 3.00 -11.43
C ARG A 25 -8.74 2.01 -11.49
N PHE A 26 -7.60 2.42 -12.06
CA PHE A 26 -6.40 1.60 -12.10
C PHE A 26 -5.90 1.24 -10.70
N PHE A 27 -5.87 2.20 -9.78
CA PHE A 27 -5.47 1.99 -8.39
C PHE A 27 -6.38 0.97 -7.67
N LEU A 28 -7.69 1.07 -7.87
CA LEU A 28 -8.65 0.09 -7.34
C LEU A 28 -8.41 -1.30 -7.94
N ILE A 29 -8.11 -1.41 -9.23
CA ILE A 29 -7.81 -2.70 -9.88
C ILE A 29 -6.53 -3.31 -9.30
N ILE A 30 -5.45 -2.54 -9.17
CA ILE A 30 -4.19 -3.01 -8.57
C ILE A 30 -4.44 -3.46 -7.13
N THR A 31 -5.17 -2.67 -6.35
CA THR A 31 -5.52 -3.02 -4.97
C THR A 31 -6.31 -4.32 -4.93
N LYS A 32 -7.32 -4.49 -5.80
CA LYS A 32 -8.15 -5.71 -5.86
C LYS A 32 -7.35 -6.94 -6.25
N VAL A 33 -6.43 -6.82 -7.20
CA VAL A 33 -5.57 -7.95 -7.61
C VAL A 33 -4.59 -8.28 -6.48
N ALA A 34 -3.93 -7.28 -5.91
CA ALA A 34 -2.99 -7.51 -4.82
C ALA A 34 -3.68 -8.10 -3.57
N THR A 35 -4.88 -7.66 -3.20
CA THR A 35 -5.63 -8.30 -2.09
C THR A 35 -6.07 -9.73 -2.40
N LEU A 36 -6.28 -10.08 -3.68
CA LEU A 36 -6.71 -11.42 -4.06
C LEU A 36 -5.56 -12.44 -3.97
N PHE A 37 -4.33 -12.03 -4.28
CA PHE A 37 -3.18 -12.92 -4.43
C PHE A 37 -2.13 -12.78 -3.30
N SER A 38 -1.92 -11.59 -2.74
CA SER A 38 -0.96 -11.35 -1.66
C SER A 38 -1.32 -10.05 -0.91
N PRO A 39 -2.40 -10.08 -0.09
CA PRO A 39 -2.88 -8.91 0.62
C PRO A 39 -1.82 -8.26 1.51
N LEU A 40 -0.87 -9.03 2.05
CA LEU A 40 0.21 -8.51 2.88
C LEU A 40 1.03 -7.42 2.17
N ARG A 41 1.19 -7.49 0.85
CA ARG A 41 1.92 -6.46 0.07
C ARG A 41 1.30 -5.07 0.15
N ILE A 42 0.01 -4.96 0.46
CA ILE A 42 -0.67 -3.69 0.65
C ILE A 42 -0.65 -3.27 2.12
N PHE A 43 -0.95 -4.19 3.05
CA PHE A 43 -1.04 -3.86 4.47
C PHE A 43 0.33 -3.59 5.11
N LEU A 44 1.41 -4.22 4.62
CA LEU A 44 2.76 -4.03 5.12
C LEU A 44 3.29 -2.58 4.93
N PRO A 45 3.27 -1.98 3.73
CA PRO A 45 3.69 -0.58 3.58
C PRO A 45 2.79 0.39 4.35
N VAL A 46 1.49 0.11 4.49
CA VAL A 46 0.56 0.96 5.26
C VAL A 46 0.87 0.90 6.76
N SER A 47 1.02 -0.30 7.33
CA SER A 47 1.42 -0.45 8.74
C SER A 47 2.78 0.19 9.01
N PHE A 48 3.77 -0.04 8.14
CA PHE A 48 5.08 0.59 8.25
C PHE A 48 5.02 2.13 8.21
N PHE A 49 4.15 2.69 7.36
CA PHE A 49 3.93 4.14 7.31
C PHE A 49 3.38 4.68 8.64
N PHE A 50 2.37 4.04 9.23
CA PHE A 50 1.85 4.43 10.54
C PHE A 50 2.90 4.26 11.66
N PHE A 51 3.71 3.19 11.60
CA PHE A 51 4.80 2.97 12.53
C PHE A 51 5.83 4.09 12.49
N LEU A 52 6.27 4.49 11.30
CA LEU A 52 7.20 5.59 11.11
C LEU A 52 6.63 6.91 11.60
N ILE A 53 5.37 7.21 11.28
CA ILE A 53 4.69 8.40 11.81
C ILE A 53 4.63 8.36 13.34
N GLY A 54 4.33 7.21 13.93
CA GLY A 54 4.36 7.00 15.38
C GLY A 54 5.72 7.29 15.99
N ILE A 55 6.81 6.83 15.35
CA ILE A 55 8.19 7.12 15.76
C ILE A 55 8.48 8.61 15.66
N PHE A 56 8.23 9.25 14.51
CA PHE A 56 8.51 10.68 14.34
C PHE A 56 7.73 11.53 15.33
N TYR A 57 6.46 11.17 15.56
CA TYR A 57 5.62 11.87 16.52
C TYR A 57 6.07 11.66 17.97
N TYR A 58 6.50 10.44 18.33
CA TYR A 58 7.09 10.17 19.64
C TYR A 58 8.38 10.95 19.86
N ILE A 59 9.29 10.96 18.87
CA ILE A 59 10.54 11.72 18.93
C ILE A 59 10.24 13.21 19.13
N PHE A 60 9.29 13.75 18.36
CA PHE A 60 8.87 15.14 18.48
C PHE A 60 8.34 15.46 19.88
N THR A 61 7.38 14.67 20.38
CA THR A 61 6.78 14.87 21.71
C THR A 61 7.75 14.62 22.87
N TYR A 62 8.71 13.73 22.69
CA TYR A 62 9.78 13.51 23.66
C TYR A 62 10.67 14.74 23.80
N PHE A 63 11.06 15.38 22.69
CA PHE A 63 11.88 16.60 22.74
C PHE A 63 11.12 17.83 23.23
N THR A 64 9.81 17.95 22.95
CA THR A 64 9.02 19.12 23.36
C THR A 64 8.46 19.01 24.77
N GLU A 65 7.95 17.84 25.15
CA GLU A 65 7.17 17.65 26.38
C GLU A 65 7.73 16.55 27.30
N GLY A 66 8.68 15.74 26.83
CA GLY A 66 9.26 14.64 27.62
C GLY A 66 8.26 13.52 27.94
N ARG A 67 7.15 13.43 27.22
CA ARG A 67 6.03 12.53 27.53
C ARG A 67 5.58 11.72 26.32
N PHE A 68 5.13 10.51 26.59
CA PHE A 68 4.41 9.69 25.62
C PHE A 68 2.93 10.08 25.62
N THR A 69 2.40 10.44 24.45
CA THR A 69 1.03 10.92 24.31
C THR A 69 0.08 9.79 23.89
N ASN A 70 -1.21 9.93 24.23
CA ASN A 70 -2.26 8.99 23.82
C ASN A 70 -2.32 8.81 22.29
N MET A 71 -2.09 9.90 21.54
CA MET A 71 -2.07 9.86 20.07
C MET A 71 -0.89 9.05 19.53
N GLY A 72 0.27 9.10 20.17
CA GLY A 72 1.40 8.23 19.85
C GLY A 72 1.06 6.75 20.07
N GLY A 73 0.44 6.43 21.21
CA GLY A 73 -0.08 5.10 21.48
C GLY A 73 -1.11 4.62 20.44
N LEU A 74 -1.98 5.52 19.99
CA LEU A 74 -2.99 5.24 18.97
C LEU A 74 -2.33 4.93 17.62
N LEU A 75 -1.34 5.72 17.18
CA LEU A 75 -0.58 5.48 15.94
C LEU A 75 0.14 4.12 15.95
N PHE A 76 0.80 3.78 17.05
CA PHE A 76 1.44 2.47 17.20
C PHE A 76 0.42 1.33 17.23
N SER A 77 -0.70 1.51 17.93
CA SER A 77 -1.77 0.50 17.99
C SER A 77 -2.37 0.24 16.62
N VAL A 78 -2.65 1.30 15.85
CA VAL A 78 -3.17 1.18 14.48
C VAL A 78 -2.16 0.49 13.57
N SER A 79 -0.88 0.85 13.65
CA SER A 79 0.19 0.16 12.91
C SER A 79 0.18 -1.35 13.16
N VAL A 80 0.14 -1.76 14.43
CA VAL A 80 0.11 -3.18 14.81
C VAL A 80 -1.17 -3.85 14.32
N LEU A 81 -2.33 -3.23 14.50
CA LEU A 81 -3.61 -3.77 14.03
C LEU A 81 -3.63 -3.99 12.52
N VAL A 82 -3.17 -3.01 11.74
CA VAL A 82 -3.08 -3.11 10.27
C VAL A 82 -2.13 -4.24 9.86
N PHE A 83 -1.00 -4.40 10.55
CA PHE A 83 -0.06 -5.49 10.30
C PHE A 83 -0.67 -6.87 10.60
N LEU A 84 -1.33 -7.02 11.76
CA LEU A 84 -2.01 -8.26 12.15
C LEU A 84 -3.13 -8.63 11.18
N ILE A 85 -3.96 -7.67 10.77
CA ILE A 85 -5.00 -7.87 9.74
C ILE A 85 -4.35 -8.31 8.41
N GLY A 86 -3.20 -7.74 8.05
CA GLY A 86 -2.42 -8.17 6.90
C GLY A 86 -1.97 -9.63 6.97
N LEU A 87 -1.45 -10.07 8.12
CA LEU A 87 -1.07 -11.47 8.34
C LEU A 87 -2.27 -12.42 8.28
N VAL A 88 -3.39 -12.06 8.91
CA VAL A 88 -4.63 -12.86 8.86
C VAL A 88 -5.15 -12.97 7.42
N SER A 89 -5.11 -11.87 6.67
CA SER A 89 -5.53 -11.84 5.26
C SER A 89 -4.65 -12.73 4.38
N GLU A 90 -3.34 -12.77 4.65
CA GLU A 90 -2.41 -13.66 3.94
C GLU A 90 -2.72 -15.12 4.24
N GLN A 91 -2.98 -15.47 5.51
CA GLN A 91 -3.38 -16.84 5.90
C GLN A 91 -4.69 -17.26 5.25
N ILE A 92 -5.70 -16.37 5.21
CA ILE A 92 -6.97 -16.65 4.52
C ILE A 92 -6.74 -16.90 3.03
N THR A 93 -5.86 -16.12 2.40
CA THR A 93 -5.51 -16.29 1.00
C THR A 93 -4.84 -17.64 0.74
N GLN A 94 -3.87 -18.04 1.58
CA GLN A 94 -3.21 -19.34 1.50
C GLN A 94 -4.20 -20.50 1.64
N MET A 95 -5.05 -20.47 2.68
CA MET A 95 -6.10 -21.50 2.86
C MET A 95 -7.08 -21.58 1.67
N ARG A 96 -7.35 -20.47 0.97
CA ARG A 96 -8.19 -20.47 -0.23
C ARG A 96 -7.49 -21.14 -1.41
N TYR A 97 -6.18 -20.96 -1.56
CA TYR A 97 -5.41 -21.62 -2.62
C TYR A 97 -5.29 -23.13 -2.38
N ASP A 98 -5.01 -23.54 -1.14
CA ASP A 98 -4.91 -24.97 -0.75
C ASP A 98 -6.20 -25.77 -0.99
N ARG A 99 -7.35 -25.11 -1.05
CA ARG A 99 -8.66 -25.74 -1.30
C ARG A 99 -9.01 -25.90 -2.78
N VAL A 100 -8.27 -25.23 -3.66
CA VAL A 100 -8.54 -25.19 -5.11
C VAL A 100 -7.62 -26.16 -5.88
N GLU A 101 -6.47 -26.52 -5.31
CA GLU A 101 -5.67 -27.69 -5.72
C GLU A 101 -6.22 -28.99 -5.10
#